data_AF-A0A3P3FKP8-F1
#
_entry.id   AF-A0A3P3FKP8-F1
#
_cell.length_a   1.000
_cell.length_b   1.000
_cell.length_c   1.000
_cell.angle_alpha   90.00
_cell.angle_beta   90.00
_cell.angle_gamma   90.00
#
_symmetry.space_group_name_H-M   'P 1'
#
loop_
_entity.id
_entity.type
_entity.pdbx_description
1 polymer ?
#
loop_
_entity_poly.entity_id
_entity_poly.type
_entity_poly.pdbx_seq_one_letter_code
_entity_poly.pdbx_strand_id
1 'polypeptide(L)'
;MALDLSVDVSAPKAATPGKYLFGPVTDFLMLGGSALLILPVLFLVPLEYEGLVAATMVVVAYLVNYPHFAHSYQIFYRNFARKVSGNGYDRSLQLRYVFAGIVVPLVMGAFFAYGAATANTRLLGYAANAMFFFVGWHYVKQGYGMLMVDAVLKRKFFDDRDKKVLLVNSYVVWILAWLLTNTAVTKGKYYGLEYYTFAAPSWIAHIALLAAVASTAAAVLMLINRWRRNGGALPYNGIVAYVASLYLWILIARINPLWLLVVPALHSLQYLAVVWRYQTNVERDSQDAARDPQPKILSPLGPLYRLRVLGFIVGGAALGYLGFWLIPFVLTALIPYDRQVLGSSLFFFIVLIFINVHHYFLDNVMWRRGNPEVSRYLFR
;
A
#
# COMPACT_ATOMS: atom_id res chain seq x y z
N MET A 1 43.00 48.68 16.66
CA MET A 1 41.53 48.55 16.57
C MET A 1 41.24 47.60 15.42
N ALA A 2 41.24 46.29 15.69
CA ALA A 2 40.96 45.25 14.71
C ALA A 2 39.51 44.80 14.92
N LEU A 3 38.68 44.96 13.89
CA LEU A 3 37.28 44.53 13.89
C LEU A 3 37.23 43.08 13.41
N ASP A 4 36.98 42.18 14.36
CA ASP A 4 36.71 40.78 14.12
C ASP A 4 35.24 40.66 13.70
N LEU A 5 34.99 40.41 12.42
CA LEU A 5 33.65 40.14 11.87
C LEU A 5 33.49 38.63 11.69
N SER A 6 33.38 37.91 12.81
CA SER A 6 32.90 36.53 12.79
C SER A 6 31.38 36.55 12.59
N VAL A 7 30.95 36.38 11.34
CA VAL A 7 29.55 36.09 11.03
C VAL A 7 29.27 34.67 11.53
N ASP A 8 28.70 34.59 12.73
CA ASP A 8 28.13 33.36 13.28
C ASP A 8 26.92 32.96 12.41
N VAL A 9 27.20 32.23 11.32
CA VAL A 9 26.18 31.49 10.58
C VAL A 9 25.74 30.35 11.48
N SER A 10 24.82 30.65 12.40
CA SER A 10 24.12 29.63 13.17
C SER A 10 23.50 28.62 12.19
N ALA A 11 24.09 27.43 12.12
CA ALA A 11 23.54 26.34 11.35
C ALA A 11 22.09 26.12 11.79
N PRO A 12 21.12 25.98 10.88
CA PRO A 12 19.72 25.81 11.25
C PRO A 12 19.61 24.62 12.20
N LYS A 13 19.15 24.91 13.42
CA LYS A 13 18.93 23.94 14.49
C LYS A 13 18.10 22.80 13.90
N ALA A 14 18.67 21.60 13.81
CA ALA A 14 17.97 20.44 13.24
C ALA A 14 16.64 20.27 13.97
N ALA A 15 15.53 20.40 13.24
CA ALA A 15 14.20 20.24 13.80
C ALA A 15 14.12 18.89 14.52
N THR A 16 13.61 18.89 15.75
CA THR A 16 13.42 17.67 16.51
C THR A 16 12.55 16.72 15.69
N PRO A 17 12.99 15.48 15.39
CA PRO A 17 12.21 14.58 14.56
C PRO A 17 10.82 14.39 15.14
N GLY A 18 9.78 14.61 14.31
CA GLY A 18 8.40 14.44 14.72
C GLY A 18 8.14 13.00 15.17
N LYS A 19 7.45 12.82 16.30
CA LYS A 19 7.04 11.48 16.79
C LYS A 19 5.94 10.83 15.95
N TYR A 20 5.42 11.56 14.95
CA TYR A 20 4.24 11.25 14.15
C TYR A 20 4.45 11.73 12.71
N LEU A 21 3.76 11.11 11.75
CA LEU A 21 3.73 11.54 10.35
C LEU A 21 3.00 12.88 10.25
N PHE A 22 1.82 12.98 10.85
CA PHE A 22 1.02 14.21 10.90
C PHE A 22 0.61 14.57 12.33
N GLY A 23 0.27 13.58 13.15
CA GLY A 23 -0.12 13.78 14.55
C GLY A 23 -0.71 12.52 15.17
N PRO A 24 -0.85 12.44 16.51
CA PRO A 24 -1.25 11.21 17.19
C PRO A 24 -2.60 10.67 16.73
N VAL A 25 -3.61 11.53 16.56
CA VAL A 25 -4.98 11.15 16.16
C VAL A 25 -5.05 10.81 14.68
N THR A 26 -4.49 11.67 13.81
CA THR A 26 -4.46 11.43 12.37
C THR A 26 -3.73 10.14 12.04
N ASP A 27 -2.55 9.93 12.62
CA ASP A 27 -1.79 8.70 12.45
C ASP A 27 -2.56 7.49 13.00
N PHE A 28 -3.21 7.59 14.17
CA PHE A 28 -4.02 6.48 14.68
C PHE A 28 -5.13 6.08 13.70
N LEU A 29 -5.90 7.05 13.21
CA LEU A 29 -7.00 6.80 12.28
C LEU A 29 -6.50 6.22 10.95
N MET A 30 -5.54 6.89 10.31
CA MET A 30 -5.01 6.48 9.00
C MET A 30 -4.25 5.16 9.05
N LEU A 31 -3.56 4.87 10.16
CA LEU A 31 -2.72 3.67 10.25
C LEU A 31 -3.50 2.41 10.64
N GLY A 32 -4.78 2.48 11.01
CA GLY A 32 -5.59 1.28 11.25
C GLY A 32 -6.67 1.45 12.31
N GLY A 33 -6.62 2.52 13.10
CA GLY A 33 -7.62 2.85 14.11
C GLY A 33 -9.02 3.02 13.53
N SER A 34 -9.15 3.54 12.30
CA SER A 34 -10.44 3.60 11.61
C SER A 34 -11.09 2.23 11.43
N ALA A 35 -10.30 1.15 11.32
CA ALA A 35 -10.85 -0.20 11.24
C ALA A 35 -11.59 -0.62 12.52
N LEU A 36 -11.06 -0.22 13.68
CA LEU A 36 -11.65 -0.49 14.99
C LEU A 36 -12.98 0.24 15.19
N LEU A 37 -13.16 1.37 14.51
CA LEU A 37 -14.38 2.18 14.59
C LEU A 37 -15.44 1.72 13.57
N ILE A 38 -15.02 1.45 12.33
CA ILE A 38 -15.95 1.14 11.24
C ILE A 38 -16.48 -0.29 11.33
N LEU A 39 -15.64 -1.26 11.68
CA LEU A 39 -16.04 -2.67 11.67
C LEU A 39 -17.24 -2.95 12.60
N PRO A 40 -17.29 -2.48 13.86
CA PRO A 40 -18.48 -2.63 14.71
C PRO A 40 -19.74 -2.01 14.12
N VAL A 41 -19.63 -0.85 13.47
CA VAL A 41 -20.76 -0.17 12.83
C VAL A 41 -21.31 -1.02 11.67
N LEU A 42 -20.44 -1.65 10.88
CA LEU A 42 -20.88 -2.51 9.77
C LEU A 42 -21.65 -3.75 10.22
N PHE A 43 -21.48 -4.23 11.46
CA PHE A 43 -22.32 -5.30 12.01
C PHE A 43 -23.75 -4.86 12.29
N LEU A 44 -23.99 -3.55 12.39
CA LEU A 44 -25.32 -2.96 12.56
C LEU A 44 -25.98 -2.60 11.22
N VAL A 45 -25.26 -2.72 10.09
CA VAL A 45 -25.78 -2.40 8.75
C VAL A 45 -26.37 -3.67 8.12
N PRO A 46 -27.70 -3.70 7.83
CA PRO A 46 -28.32 -4.82 7.14
C PRO A 46 -27.74 -5.04 5.74
N LEU A 47 -27.67 -6.30 5.30
CA LEU A 47 -27.09 -6.67 4.00
C LEU A 47 -27.88 -6.16 2.79
N GLU A 48 -29.16 -5.79 2.96
CA GLU A 48 -29.94 -5.12 1.91
C GLU A 48 -29.31 -3.79 1.45
N TYR A 49 -28.47 -3.16 2.30
CA TYR A 49 -27.72 -1.95 1.95
C TYR A 49 -26.37 -2.23 1.28
N GLU A 50 -26.03 -3.48 0.96
CA GLU A 50 -24.75 -3.83 0.31
C GLU A 50 -24.50 -3.01 -0.96
N GLY A 51 -25.53 -2.84 -1.80
CA GLY A 51 -25.40 -2.03 -3.02
C GLY A 51 -25.07 -0.56 -2.75
N LEU A 52 -25.65 0.03 -1.71
CA LEU A 52 -25.37 1.42 -1.31
C LEU A 52 -23.95 1.55 -0.72
N VAL A 53 -23.54 0.58 0.10
CA VAL A 53 -22.17 0.52 0.64
C VAL A 53 -21.17 0.38 -0.50
N ALA A 54 -21.41 -0.52 -1.46
CA ALA A 54 -20.56 -0.72 -2.62
C ALA A 54 -20.45 0.56 -3.47
N ALA A 55 -21.58 1.23 -3.76
CA ALA A 55 -21.59 2.50 -4.50
C ALA A 55 -20.80 3.60 -3.75
N THR A 56 -20.97 3.69 -2.44
CA THR A 56 -20.20 4.62 -1.59
C THR A 56 -18.70 4.29 -1.63
N MET A 57 -18.33 3.01 -1.57
CA MET A 57 -16.94 2.58 -1.63
C MET A 57 -16.32 2.81 -3.01
N VAL A 58 -17.09 2.79 -4.11
CA VAL A 58 -16.59 3.24 -5.42
C VAL A 58 -16.21 4.72 -5.39
N VAL A 59 -17.03 5.59 -4.77
CA VAL A 59 -16.69 7.01 -4.61
C VAL A 59 -15.44 7.18 -3.75
N VAL A 60 -15.35 6.47 -2.62
CA VAL A 60 -14.16 6.48 -1.76
C VAL A 60 -12.92 5.95 -2.50
N ALA A 61 -13.09 4.96 -3.38
CA ALA A 61 -11.98 4.43 -4.17
C ALA A 61 -11.36 5.50 -5.07
N TYR A 62 -12.14 6.39 -5.67
CA TYR A 62 -11.62 7.52 -6.44
C TYR A 62 -10.78 8.49 -5.60
N LEU A 63 -11.17 8.70 -4.34
CA LEU A 63 -10.52 9.67 -3.47
C LEU A 63 -9.27 9.12 -2.78
N VAL A 64 -9.22 7.80 -2.56
CA VAL A 64 -8.20 7.19 -1.71
C VAL A 64 -7.50 6.03 -2.40
N ASN A 65 -8.24 5.07 -2.96
CA ASN A 65 -7.65 3.83 -3.48
C ASN A 65 -6.91 4.02 -4.81
N TYR A 66 -7.51 4.69 -5.79
CA TYR A 66 -6.84 4.93 -7.07
C TYR A 66 -5.64 5.88 -6.93
N PRO A 67 -5.71 6.99 -6.15
CA PRO A 67 -4.54 7.80 -5.86
C PRO A 67 -3.43 7.01 -5.15
N HIS A 68 -3.77 6.09 -4.24
CA HIS A 68 -2.78 5.21 -3.59
C HIS A 68 -1.93 4.45 -4.61
N PHE A 69 -2.58 3.78 -5.57
CA PHE A 69 -1.85 3.10 -6.65
C PHE A 69 -1.04 4.08 -7.48
N ALA A 70 -1.67 5.16 -7.97
CA ALA A 70 -1.05 6.13 -8.87
C ALA A 70 0.17 6.82 -8.26
N HIS A 71 0.13 7.13 -6.96
CA HIS A 71 1.28 7.71 -6.25
C HIS A 71 2.50 6.78 -6.24
N SER A 72 2.31 5.46 -6.17
CA SER A 72 3.44 4.53 -6.36
C SER A 72 4.07 4.72 -7.73
N TYR A 73 3.29 4.83 -8.79
CA TYR A 73 3.82 5.06 -10.14
C TYR A 73 4.53 6.40 -10.24
N GLN A 74 3.95 7.48 -9.71
CA GLN A 74 4.56 8.81 -9.72
C GLN A 74 5.92 8.80 -9.01
N ILE A 75 6.01 8.22 -7.80
CA ILE A 75 7.26 8.16 -7.03
C ILE A 75 8.26 7.21 -7.69
N PHE A 76 7.80 6.03 -8.14
CA PHE A 76 8.67 5.01 -8.70
C PHE A 76 9.35 5.49 -9.99
N TYR A 77 8.58 6.03 -10.93
CA TYR A 77 9.09 6.44 -12.24
C TYR A 77 9.68 7.85 -12.26
N ARG A 78 9.48 8.65 -11.21
CA ARG A 78 10.20 9.94 -11.07
C ARG A 78 11.71 9.70 -11.11
N ASN A 79 12.39 10.40 -12.02
CA ASN A 79 13.83 10.30 -12.23
C ASN A 79 14.31 8.85 -12.44
N PHE A 80 13.51 8.01 -13.10
CA PHE A 80 13.81 6.58 -13.26
C PHE A 80 15.20 6.32 -13.87
N ALA A 81 15.60 7.09 -14.89
CA ALA A 81 16.92 7.00 -15.50
C ALA A 81 18.06 7.12 -14.45
N ARG A 82 17.95 8.05 -13.51
CA ARG A 82 18.92 8.23 -12.41
C ARG A 82 18.99 7.00 -11.49
N LYS A 83 17.83 6.39 -11.21
CA LYS A 83 17.73 5.23 -10.31
C LYS A 83 18.35 3.98 -10.92
N VAL A 84 18.27 3.82 -12.24
CA VAL A 84 18.86 2.67 -12.96
C VAL A 84 20.31 2.92 -13.39
N SER A 85 20.75 4.17 -13.53
CA SER A 85 22.14 4.52 -13.88
C SER A 85 23.12 4.49 -12.69
N GLY A 86 22.62 4.33 -11.46
CA GLY A 86 23.46 4.16 -10.26
C GLY A 86 23.88 5.44 -9.54
N ASN A 87 23.31 6.59 -9.91
CA ASN A 87 23.60 7.88 -9.27
C ASN A 87 23.03 7.95 -7.84
N GLY A 88 23.77 7.38 -6.87
CA GLY A 88 23.38 7.26 -5.46
C GLY A 88 22.62 5.97 -5.12
N TYR A 89 22.48 5.05 -6.07
CA TYR A 89 21.77 3.77 -5.88
C TYR A 89 22.75 2.60 -6.04
N ASP A 90 22.76 1.68 -5.09
CA ASP A 90 23.59 0.48 -5.17
C ASP A 90 23.11 -0.48 -6.27
N ARG A 91 23.98 -1.38 -6.71
CA ARG A 91 23.68 -2.29 -7.83
C ARG A 91 22.48 -3.19 -7.55
N SER A 92 22.28 -3.62 -6.29
CA SER A 92 21.12 -4.45 -5.93
C SER A 92 19.82 -3.68 -6.14
N LEU A 93 19.78 -2.41 -5.74
CA LEU A 93 18.58 -1.60 -5.89
C LEU A 93 18.33 -1.19 -7.35
N GLN A 94 19.37 -0.90 -8.13
CA GLN A 94 19.25 -0.68 -9.58
C GLN A 94 18.57 -1.86 -10.29
N LEU A 95 19.07 -3.08 -10.05
CA LEU A 95 18.50 -4.30 -10.65
C LEU A 95 17.04 -4.50 -10.26
N ARG A 96 16.68 -4.16 -9.02
CA ARG A 96 15.29 -4.21 -8.55
C ARG A 96 14.41 -3.19 -9.26
N TYR A 97 14.89 -1.96 -9.49
CA TYR A 97 14.16 -0.95 -10.26
C TYR A 97 13.96 -1.39 -11.71
N VAL A 98 14.98 -1.96 -12.36
CA VAL A 98 14.87 -2.50 -13.73
C VAL A 98 13.86 -3.65 -13.77
N PHE A 99 13.98 -4.60 -12.83
CA PHE A 99 13.08 -5.75 -12.77
C PHE A 99 11.63 -5.31 -12.55
N ALA A 100 11.36 -4.50 -11.52
CA ALA A 100 10.01 -4.06 -11.21
C ALA A 100 9.46 -3.05 -12.23
N GLY A 101 10.29 -2.17 -12.80
CA GLY A 101 9.86 -1.10 -13.69
C GLY A 101 9.76 -1.47 -15.17
N ILE A 102 10.44 -2.52 -15.60
CA ILE A 102 10.53 -2.91 -17.02
C ILE A 102 10.15 -4.38 -17.19
N VAL A 103 10.85 -5.30 -16.51
CA VAL A 103 10.67 -6.75 -16.75
C VAL A 103 9.27 -7.21 -16.35
N VAL A 104 8.83 -6.90 -15.13
CA VAL A 104 7.51 -7.26 -14.62
C VAL A 104 6.37 -6.77 -15.53
N PRO A 105 6.25 -5.46 -15.86
CA PRO A 105 5.15 -5.00 -16.69
C PRO A 105 5.18 -5.58 -18.12
N LEU A 106 6.36 -5.81 -18.70
CA LEU A 106 6.46 -6.47 -20.02
C LEU A 106 5.98 -7.92 -19.97
N VAL A 107 6.39 -8.69 -18.95
CA VAL A 107 5.94 -10.08 -18.77
C VAL A 107 4.44 -10.13 -18.55
N MET A 108 3.89 -9.24 -17.72
CA MET A 108 2.44 -9.17 -17.48
C MET A 108 1.68 -8.77 -18.75
N GLY A 109 2.19 -7.80 -19.52
CA GLY A 109 1.62 -7.39 -20.79
C GLY A 109 1.58 -8.55 -21.80
N ALA A 110 2.69 -9.28 -21.94
CA ALA A 110 2.75 -10.47 -22.80
C ALA A 110 1.79 -11.58 -22.34
N PHE A 111 1.71 -11.83 -21.04
CA PHE A 111 0.78 -12.80 -20.46
C PHE A 111 -0.69 -12.47 -20.79
N PHE A 112 -1.11 -11.22 -20.57
CA PHE A 112 -2.49 -10.80 -20.83
C PHE A 112 -2.81 -10.76 -22.33
N ALA A 113 -1.88 -10.26 -23.14
CA ALA A 113 -2.03 -10.25 -24.59
C ALA A 113 -2.21 -11.67 -25.15
N TYR A 114 -1.38 -12.61 -24.69
CA TYR A 114 -1.49 -14.01 -25.09
C TYR A 114 -2.80 -14.66 -24.61
N GLY A 115 -3.18 -14.46 -23.34
CA GLY A 115 -4.42 -15.01 -22.79
C GLY A 115 -5.67 -14.48 -23.50
N ALA A 116 -5.68 -13.18 -23.85
CA ALA A 116 -6.77 -12.57 -24.61
C ALA A 116 -6.80 -13.06 -26.07
N ALA A 117 -5.65 -13.08 -26.76
CA ALA A 117 -5.55 -13.50 -28.16
C ALA A 117 -5.93 -14.97 -28.39
N THR A 118 -5.69 -15.83 -27.40
CA THR A 118 -6.04 -17.26 -27.42
C THR A 118 -7.43 -17.56 -26.83
N ALA A 119 -8.17 -16.53 -26.40
CA ALA A 119 -9.45 -16.64 -25.71
C ALA A 119 -9.42 -17.61 -24.50
N ASN A 120 -8.27 -17.73 -23.83
CA ASN A 120 -8.04 -18.72 -22.78
C ASN A 120 -8.46 -18.17 -21.41
N THR A 121 -9.75 -18.30 -21.10
CA THR A 121 -10.35 -17.84 -19.84
C THR A 121 -9.70 -18.45 -18.60
N ARG A 122 -9.28 -19.72 -18.67
CA ARG A 122 -8.61 -20.41 -17.56
C ARG A 122 -7.25 -19.79 -17.27
N LEU A 123 -6.47 -19.50 -18.31
CA LEU A 123 -5.18 -18.84 -18.16
C LEU A 123 -5.36 -17.45 -17.54
N LEU A 124 -6.30 -16.65 -18.05
CA LEU A 124 -6.61 -15.33 -17.49
C LEU A 124 -7.10 -15.42 -16.04
N GLY A 125 -7.89 -16.44 -15.70
CA GLY A 125 -8.34 -16.73 -14.33
C GLY A 125 -7.18 -16.96 -13.34
N TYR A 126 -6.03 -17.47 -13.78
CA TYR A 126 -4.84 -17.55 -12.91
C TYR A 126 -4.29 -16.18 -12.52
N ALA A 127 -4.53 -15.13 -13.32
CA ALA A 127 -4.16 -13.77 -12.94
C ALA A 127 -5.00 -13.25 -11.77
N ALA A 128 -6.29 -13.60 -11.70
CA ALA A 128 -7.14 -13.26 -10.56
C ALA A 128 -6.65 -13.95 -9.28
N ASN A 129 -6.28 -15.23 -9.38
CA ASN A 129 -5.67 -15.97 -8.28
C ASN A 129 -4.36 -15.33 -7.79
N ALA A 130 -3.47 -14.96 -8.72
CA ALA A 130 -2.22 -14.28 -8.42
C ALA A 130 -2.50 -12.93 -7.73
N MET A 131 -3.44 -12.14 -8.23
CA MET A 131 -3.85 -10.88 -7.61
C MET A 131 -4.28 -11.09 -6.16
N PHE A 132 -5.28 -11.95 -5.90
CA PHE A 132 -5.80 -12.16 -4.55
C PHE A 132 -4.74 -12.71 -3.59
N PHE A 133 -3.82 -13.56 -4.07
CA PHE A 133 -2.68 -14.02 -3.29
C PHE A 133 -1.77 -12.85 -2.89
N PHE A 134 -1.38 -12.02 -3.85
CA PHE A 134 -0.48 -10.89 -3.58
C PHE A 134 -1.14 -9.74 -2.81
N VAL A 135 -2.45 -9.51 -2.95
CA VAL A 135 -3.21 -8.53 -2.14
C VAL A 135 -3.03 -8.83 -0.66
N GLY A 136 -3.32 -10.07 -0.25
CA GLY A 136 -3.19 -10.46 1.15
C GLY A 136 -1.76 -10.34 1.67
N TRP A 137 -0.78 -10.76 0.86
CA TRP A 137 0.64 -10.67 1.19
C TRP A 137 1.08 -9.22 1.38
N HIS A 138 0.63 -8.34 0.48
CA HIS A 138 0.96 -6.94 0.50
C HIS A 138 0.38 -6.25 1.73
N TYR A 139 -0.87 -6.53 2.11
CA TYR A 139 -1.50 -5.92 3.28
C TYR A 139 -0.76 -6.25 4.58
N VAL A 140 -0.44 -7.52 4.82
CA VAL A 140 0.30 -7.90 6.04
C VAL A 140 1.71 -7.31 6.06
N LYS A 141 2.37 -7.23 4.90
CA LYS A 141 3.71 -6.63 4.80
C LYS A 141 3.66 -5.11 5.00
N GLN A 142 2.61 -4.43 4.53
CA GLN A 142 2.40 -3.01 4.79
C GLN A 142 2.15 -2.77 6.28
N GLY A 143 1.29 -3.55 6.94
CA GLY A 143 1.07 -3.46 8.39
C GLY A 143 2.35 -3.63 9.20
N TYR A 144 3.19 -4.62 8.84
CA TYR A 144 4.54 -4.76 9.38
C TYR A 144 5.42 -3.53 9.12
N GLY A 145 5.41 -2.99 7.90
CA GLY A 145 6.13 -1.78 7.54
C GLY A 145 5.71 -0.56 8.35
N MET A 146 4.40 -0.37 8.57
CA MET A 146 3.86 0.72 9.38
C MET A 146 4.31 0.61 10.84
N LEU A 147 4.38 -0.60 11.39
CA LEU A 147 4.97 -0.84 12.71
C LEU A 147 6.43 -0.41 12.78
N MET A 148 7.22 -0.71 11.75
CA MET A 148 8.63 -0.28 11.69
C MET A 148 8.76 1.24 11.54
N VAL A 149 7.91 1.89 10.74
CA VAL A 149 7.90 3.35 10.58
C VAL A 149 7.59 4.04 11.91
N ASP A 150 6.51 3.63 12.59
CA ASP A 150 6.12 4.20 13.89
C ASP A 150 7.20 3.97 14.97
N ALA A 151 7.83 2.79 14.95
CA ALA A 151 8.95 2.46 15.83
C ALA A 151 10.15 3.41 15.63
N VAL A 152 10.48 3.74 14.37
CA VAL A 152 11.58 4.68 14.06
C VAL A 152 11.21 6.10 14.51
N LEU A 153 10.02 6.59 14.17
CA LEU A 153 9.56 7.95 14.54
C LEU A 153 9.54 8.14 16.06
N LYS A 154 9.11 7.12 16.81
CA LYS A 154 9.06 7.15 18.28
C LYS A 154 10.34 6.71 18.95
N ARG A 155 11.40 6.37 18.20
CA ARG A 155 12.69 5.85 18.69
C ARG A 155 12.54 4.61 19.58
N LYS A 156 11.55 3.76 19.29
CA LYS A 156 11.26 2.49 19.98
C LYS A 156 11.62 1.31 19.08
N PHE A 157 12.91 1.18 18.78
CA PHE A 157 13.40 0.22 17.79
C PHE A 157 13.23 -1.23 18.22
N PHE A 158 12.76 -2.05 17.30
CA PHE A 158 12.80 -3.51 17.39
C PHE A 158 14.18 -4.02 16.99
N ASP A 159 14.68 -5.04 17.69
CA ASP A 159 15.89 -5.74 17.25
C ASP A 159 15.58 -6.71 16.10
N ASP A 160 16.59 -7.41 15.58
CA ASP A 160 16.39 -8.27 14.42
C ASP A 160 15.61 -9.56 14.75
N ARG A 161 15.64 -10.01 16.00
CA ARG A 161 14.83 -11.15 16.46
C ARG A 161 13.36 -10.76 16.54
N ASP A 162 13.07 -9.62 17.16
CA ASP A 162 11.73 -9.03 17.24
C ASP A 162 11.12 -8.86 15.83
N LYS A 163 11.89 -8.26 14.91
CA LYS A 163 11.49 -8.08 13.50
C LYS A 163 11.17 -9.40 12.83
N LYS A 164 11.97 -10.44 13.05
CA LYS A 164 11.76 -11.76 12.47
C LYS A 164 10.50 -12.42 13.03
N VAL A 165 10.24 -12.31 14.33
CA VAL A 165 9.00 -12.83 14.96
C VAL A 165 7.76 -12.19 14.34
N LEU A 166 7.74 -10.86 14.23
CA LEU A 166 6.64 -10.11 13.62
C LEU A 166 6.46 -10.45 12.13
N LEU A 167 7.56 -10.58 11.40
CA LEU A 167 7.51 -10.90 9.97
C LEU A 167 7.00 -12.32 9.73
N VAL A 168 7.47 -13.30 10.51
CA VAL A 168 6.98 -14.70 10.43
C VAL A 168 5.50 -14.75 10.77
N ASN A 169 5.07 -14.08 11.84
CA ASN A 169 3.64 -14.03 12.19
C ASN A 169 2.81 -13.41 11.05
N SER A 170 3.27 -12.33 10.43
CA SER A 170 2.60 -11.72 9.26
C SER A 170 2.39 -12.71 8.13
N TYR A 171 3.43 -13.46 7.75
CA TYR A 171 3.32 -14.43 6.66
C TYR A 171 2.45 -15.62 7.00
N VAL A 172 2.55 -16.16 8.21
CA VAL A 172 1.77 -17.33 8.59
C VAL A 172 0.28 -16.99 8.71
N VAL A 173 -0.07 -15.83 9.27
CA VAL A 173 -1.47 -15.35 9.33
C VAL A 173 -2.02 -15.12 7.93
N TRP A 174 -1.24 -14.55 7.03
CA TRP A 174 -1.64 -14.39 5.62
C TRP A 174 -1.86 -15.74 4.92
N ILE A 175 -0.94 -16.70 5.07
CA ILE A 175 -1.08 -18.04 4.47
C ILE A 175 -2.36 -18.70 4.97
N LEU A 176 -2.63 -18.65 6.28
CA LEU A 176 -3.87 -19.17 6.85
C LEU A 176 -5.10 -18.49 6.22
N ALA A 177 -5.14 -17.16 6.18
CA ALA A 177 -6.27 -16.42 5.61
C ALA A 177 -6.49 -16.74 4.12
N TRP A 178 -5.40 -16.89 3.35
CA TRP A 178 -5.46 -17.29 1.95
C TRP A 178 -6.00 -18.72 1.81
N LEU A 179 -5.51 -19.69 2.58
CA LEU A 179 -6.01 -21.07 2.57
C LEU A 179 -7.50 -21.13 2.92
N LEU A 180 -7.91 -20.46 4.01
CA LEU A 180 -9.31 -20.39 4.41
C LEU A 180 -10.18 -19.77 3.31
N THR A 181 -9.67 -18.75 2.60
CA THR A 181 -10.34 -18.14 1.45
C THR A 181 -10.56 -19.13 0.31
N ASN A 182 -9.51 -19.86 -0.08
CA ASN A 182 -9.58 -20.86 -1.14
C ASN A 182 -10.50 -22.05 -0.77
N THR A 183 -10.58 -22.43 0.52
CA THR A 183 -11.50 -23.49 0.96
C THR A 183 -12.97 -23.10 0.82
N ALA A 184 -13.34 -21.84 1.08
CA ALA A 184 -14.76 -21.45 1.05
C ALA A 184 -15.23 -20.93 -0.31
N VAL A 185 -14.33 -20.43 -1.14
CA VAL A 185 -14.64 -19.99 -2.50
C VAL A 185 -13.94 -20.96 -3.43
N THR A 186 -14.66 -21.86 -4.10
CA THR A 186 -14.08 -22.83 -5.05
C THR A 186 -14.10 -22.32 -6.49
N LYS A 187 -15.13 -21.56 -6.83
CA LYS A 187 -15.33 -20.87 -8.12
C LYS A 187 -15.81 -19.45 -7.84
N GLY A 188 -15.26 -18.47 -8.54
CA GLY A 188 -15.67 -17.08 -8.48
C GLY A 188 -15.71 -16.42 -9.85
N LYS A 189 -16.32 -15.23 -9.90
CA LYS A 189 -16.34 -14.39 -11.11
C LYS A 189 -15.79 -13.02 -10.75
N TYR A 190 -14.81 -12.56 -11.52
CA TYR A 190 -14.18 -11.25 -11.34
C TYR A 190 -14.24 -10.49 -12.66
N TYR A 191 -14.91 -9.34 -12.69
CA TYR A 191 -15.10 -8.51 -13.90
C TYR A 191 -15.48 -9.30 -15.17
N GLY A 192 -16.42 -10.25 -15.03
CA GLY A 192 -16.90 -11.03 -16.17
C GLY A 192 -16.18 -12.36 -16.40
N LEU A 193 -14.96 -12.55 -15.87
CA LEU A 193 -14.17 -13.76 -16.06
C LEU A 193 -14.26 -14.70 -14.85
N GLU A 194 -14.39 -16.00 -15.14
CA GLU A 194 -14.38 -17.03 -14.12
C GLU A 194 -12.96 -17.32 -13.64
N TYR A 195 -12.80 -17.58 -12.35
CA TYR A 195 -11.56 -18.11 -11.79
C TYR A 195 -11.88 -19.22 -10.78
N TYR A 196 -10.93 -20.13 -10.65
CA TYR A 196 -11.01 -21.28 -9.75
C TYR A 196 -9.90 -21.19 -8.73
N THR A 197 -10.23 -21.40 -7.48
CA THR A 197 -9.27 -21.36 -6.39
C THR A 197 -8.54 -22.69 -6.23
N PHE A 198 -7.55 -22.73 -5.35
CA PHE A 198 -6.73 -23.91 -5.12
C PHE A 198 -7.31 -24.77 -4.01
N ALA A 199 -7.66 -26.02 -4.32
CA ALA A 199 -8.05 -26.99 -3.31
C ALA A 199 -6.82 -27.40 -2.48
N ALA A 200 -6.72 -26.89 -1.26
CA ALA A 200 -5.73 -27.34 -0.29
C ALA A 200 -6.32 -28.44 0.60
N PRO A 201 -5.61 -29.57 0.79
CA PRO A 201 -6.00 -30.57 1.78
C PRO A 201 -6.19 -29.96 3.17
N SER A 202 -7.19 -30.43 3.90
CA SER A 202 -7.54 -29.88 5.22
C SER A 202 -6.37 -29.89 6.20
N TRP A 203 -5.51 -30.90 6.17
CA TRP A 203 -4.32 -30.99 7.04
C TRP A 203 -3.35 -29.82 6.83
N ILE A 204 -3.22 -29.27 5.62
CA ILE A 204 -2.40 -28.08 5.36
C ILE A 204 -3.00 -26.86 6.08
N ALA A 205 -4.32 -26.69 6.02
CA ALA A 205 -5.01 -25.62 6.73
C ALA A 205 -4.86 -25.74 8.26
N HIS A 206 -4.91 -26.96 8.81
CA HIS A 206 -4.66 -27.19 10.24
C HIS A 206 -3.22 -26.85 10.65
N ILE A 207 -2.22 -27.23 9.84
CA ILE A 207 -0.81 -26.84 10.09
C ILE A 207 -0.67 -25.32 10.06
N ALA A 208 -1.24 -24.65 9.06
CA ALA A 208 -1.22 -23.20 8.95
C ALA A 208 -1.92 -22.53 10.15
N LEU A 209 -3.02 -23.10 10.64
CA LEU A 209 -3.72 -22.63 11.83
C LEU A 209 -2.85 -22.75 13.08
N LEU A 210 -2.27 -23.93 13.33
CA LEU A 210 -1.37 -24.15 14.48
C LEU A 210 -0.16 -23.21 14.43
N ALA A 211 0.45 -23.05 13.25
CA ALA A 211 1.55 -22.12 13.05
C ALA A 211 1.12 -20.66 13.28
N ALA A 212 -0.08 -20.27 12.85
CA ALA A 212 -0.61 -18.92 13.07
C ALA A 212 -0.84 -18.66 14.56
N VAL A 213 -1.43 -19.60 15.29
CA VAL A 213 -1.63 -19.51 16.74
C VAL A 213 -0.28 -19.41 17.46
N ALA A 214 0.67 -20.30 17.16
CA ALA A 214 1.99 -20.30 17.78
C ALA A 214 2.78 -19.02 17.50
N SER A 215 2.80 -18.57 16.25
CA SER A 215 3.49 -17.32 15.86
C SER A 215 2.84 -16.08 16.46
N THR A 216 1.50 -16.08 16.61
CA THR A 216 0.75 -15.00 17.26
C THR A 216 1.08 -14.95 18.75
N ALA A 217 1.08 -16.10 19.43
CA ALA A 217 1.49 -16.19 20.83
C ALA A 217 2.92 -15.70 21.02
N ALA A 218 3.86 -16.08 20.14
CA ALA A 218 5.24 -15.60 20.18
C ALA A 218 5.33 -14.08 19.99
N ALA A 219 4.58 -13.50 19.05
CA ALA A 219 4.52 -12.06 18.83
C ALA A 219 3.95 -11.32 20.04
N VAL A 220 2.86 -11.82 20.64
CA VAL A 220 2.24 -11.24 21.84
C VAL A 220 3.20 -11.30 23.03
N LEU A 221 3.82 -12.44 23.31
CA LEU A 221 4.79 -12.59 24.39
C LEU A 221 5.99 -11.67 24.20
N MET A 222 6.51 -11.53 22.98
CA MET A 222 7.57 -10.59 22.65
C MET A 222 7.15 -9.14 22.94
N LEU A 223 5.94 -8.73 22.50
CA LEU A 223 5.42 -7.39 22.74
C LEU A 223 5.21 -7.11 24.24
N ILE A 224 4.69 -8.07 25.01
CA ILE A 224 4.53 -7.97 26.47
C ILE A 224 5.89 -7.81 27.14
N ASN A 225 6.87 -8.64 26.77
CA ASN A 225 8.21 -8.55 27.33
C ASN A 225 8.87 -7.20 27.03
N ARG A 226 8.71 -6.68 25.81
CA ARG A 226 9.18 -5.34 25.46
C ARG A 226 8.44 -4.25 26.21
N TRP A 227 7.13 -4.36 26.37
CA TRP A 227 6.32 -3.39 27.11
C TRP A 227 6.84 -3.28 28.54
N ARG A 228 7.06 -4.41 29.22
CA ARG A 228 7.61 -4.46 30.58
C ARG A 228 9.02 -3.86 30.66
N ARG A 229 9.92 -4.23 29.73
CA ARG A 229 11.31 -3.73 29.72
C ARG A 229 11.42 -2.23 29.40
N ASN A 230 10.48 -1.67 28.64
CA ASN A 230 10.49 -0.28 28.20
C ASN A 230 9.55 0.61 29.03
N GLY A 231 9.32 0.28 30.32
CA GLY A 231 8.54 1.11 31.23
C GLY A 231 7.08 1.32 30.80
N GLY A 232 6.47 0.32 30.16
CA GLY A 232 5.08 0.36 29.72
C GLY A 232 4.84 1.03 28.36
N ALA A 233 5.87 1.18 27.53
CA ALA A 233 5.79 1.99 26.31
C ALA A 233 6.07 1.18 25.03
N LEU A 234 5.18 1.28 24.04
CA LEU A 234 5.32 0.69 22.69
C LEU A 234 4.99 1.69 21.57
N PRO A 235 5.38 1.44 20.30
CA PRO A 235 4.92 2.23 19.15
C PRO A 235 3.47 1.88 18.82
N TYR A 236 2.53 2.48 19.57
CA TYR A 236 1.14 2.04 19.60
C TYR A 236 0.40 2.17 18.25
N ASN A 237 0.61 3.25 17.49
CA ASN A 237 -0.01 3.40 16.16
C ASN A 237 0.48 2.32 15.22
N GLY A 238 1.78 2.00 15.28
CA GLY A 238 2.37 0.92 14.53
C GLY A 238 1.80 -0.45 14.90
N ILE A 239 1.53 -0.69 16.19
CA ILE A 239 0.92 -1.94 16.65
C ILE A 239 -0.53 -2.04 16.18
N VAL A 240 -1.28 -0.96 16.25
CA VAL A 240 -2.65 -0.90 15.72
C VAL A 240 -2.65 -1.21 14.23
N ALA A 241 -1.71 -0.62 13.48
CA ALA A 241 -1.55 -0.91 12.05
C ALA A 241 -1.28 -2.38 11.77
N TYR A 242 -0.31 -2.95 12.49
CA TYR A 242 0.04 -4.36 12.40
C TYR A 242 -1.15 -5.27 12.70
N VAL A 243 -1.84 -5.06 13.82
CA VAL A 243 -2.97 -5.90 14.25
C VAL A 243 -4.15 -5.75 13.30
N ALA A 244 -4.49 -4.53 12.88
CA ALA A 244 -5.59 -4.30 11.96
C ALA A 244 -5.35 -5.00 10.61
N SER A 245 -4.17 -4.85 10.02
CA SER A 245 -3.86 -5.45 8.73
C SER A 245 -3.82 -6.97 8.75
N LEU A 246 -3.31 -7.58 9.82
CA LEU A 246 -3.22 -9.04 9.93
C LEU A 246 -4.57 -9.68 10.27
N TYR A 247 -5.19 -9.21 11.36
CA TYR A 247 -6.32 -9.91 11.95
C TYR A 247 -7.64 -9.36 11.45
N LEU A 248 -7.83 -8.04 11.43
CA LEU A 248 -9.10 -7.44 11.04
C LEU A 248 -9.32 -7.50 9.53
N TRP A 249 -8.32 -7.13 8.74
CA TRP A 249 -8.48 -6.95 7.30
C TRP A 249 -8.36 -8.23 6.50
N ILE A 250 -7.54 -9.18 6.97
CA ILE A 250 -7.19 -10.37 6.21
C ILE A 250 -7.77 -11.62 6.87
N LEU A 251 -7.45 -11.90 8.14
CA LEU A 251 -7.91 -13.15 8.77
C LEU A 251 -9.43 -13.22 8.92
N ILE A 252 -10.06 -12.15 9.41
CA ILE A 252 -11.51 -12.11 9.62
C ILE A 252 -12.27 -11.38 8.52
N ALA A 253 -11.63 -11.14 7.37
CA ALA A 253 -12.17 -10.38 6.24
C ALA A 253 -13.59 -10.83 5.84
N ARG A 254 -13.90 -12.11 6.03
CA ARG A 254 -15.14 -12.77 5.60
C ARG A 254 -16.22 -12.87 6.67
N ILE A 255 -15.99 -12.36 7.89
CA ILE A 255 -17.04 -12.39 8.93
C ILE A 255 -18.23 -11.51 8.54
N ASN A 256 -17.99 -10.43 7.78
CA ASN A 256 -19.04 -9.57 7.24
C ASN A 256 -18.69 -9.23 5.77
N PRO A 257 -19.56 -9.54 4.78
CA PRO A 257 -19.26 -9.28 3.37
C PRO A 257 -19.07 -7.78 3.06
N LEU A 258 -19.75 -6.88 3.79
CA LEU A 258 -19.56 -5.43 3.64
C LEU A 258 -18.14 -4.99 3.99
N TRP A 259 -17.46 -5.75 4.84
CA TRP A 259 -16.09 -5.44 5.25
C TRP A 259 -15.09 -5.56 4.10
N LEU A 260 -15.30 -6.52 3.18
CA LEU A 260 -14.48 -6.70 1.99
C LEU A 260 -14.50 -5.46 1.08
N LEU A 261 -15.59 -4.69 1.10
CA LEU A 261 -15.73 -3.44 0.33
C LEU A 261 -14.93 -2.29 0.94
N VAL A 262 -14.76 -2.28 2.26
CA VAL A 262 -14.15 -1.16 3.01
C VAL A 262 -12.65 -1.32 3.17
N VAL A 263 -12.16 -2.55 3.33
CA VAL A 263 -10.74 -2.85 3.59
C VAL A 263 -9.78 -2.18 2.58
N PRO A 264 -10.02 -2.18 1.25
CA PRO A 264 -9.13 -1.52 0.30
C PRO A 264 -8.94 -0.03 0.57
N ALA A 265 -9.98 0.67 1.01
CA ALA A 265 -9.89 2.09 1.37
C ALA A 265 -9.01 2.30 2.61
N LEU A 266 -9.18 1.46 3.65
CA LEU A 266 -8.38 1.53 4.87
C LEU A 266 -6.90 1.22 4.63
N HIS A 267 -6.62 0.22 3.80
CA HIS A 267 -5.27 -0.10 3.34
C HIS A 267 -4.64 1.08 2.59
N SER A 268 -5.41 1.74 1.74
CA SER A 268 -4.94 2.89 0.97
C SER A 268 -4.63 4.08 1.87
N LEU A 269 -5.44 4.33 2.92
CA LEU A 269 -5.19 5.39 3.90
C LEU A 269 -3.84 5.21 4.61
N GLN A 270 -3.51 3.99 5.04
CA GLN A 270 -2.21 3.68 5.66
C GLN A 270 -1.06 4.12 4.74
N TYR A 271 -1.15 3.76 3.47
CA TYR A 271 -0.12 4.10 2.48
C TYR A 271 -0.04 5.60 2.20
N LEU A 272 -1.20 6.26 2.00
CA LEU A 272 -1.25 7.69 1.72
C LEU A 272 -0.63 8.51 2.83
N ALA A 273 -0.76 8.08 4.10
CA ALA A 273 -0.08 8.74 5.21
C ALA A 273 1.45 8.80 5.00
N VAL A 274 2.05 7.67 4.63
CA VAL A 274 3.49 7.56 4.37
C VAL A 274 3.89 8.37 3.14
N VAL A 275 3.16 8.22 2.04
CA VAL A 275 3.46 8.88 0.78
C VAL A 275 3.33 10.39 0.86
N TRP A 276 2.26 10.90 1.45
CA TRP A 276 2.07 12.34 1.57
C TRP A 276 3.10 12.96 2.53
N ARG A 277 3.50 12.26 3.60
CA ARG A 277 4.60 12.72 4.45
C ARG A 277 5.92 12.75 3.68
N TYR A 278 6.26 11.66 2.99
CA TYR A 278 7.46 11.57 2.16
C TYR A 278 7.49 12.68 1.12
N GLN A 279 6.41 12.86 0.36
CA GLN A 279 6.35 13.85 -0.72
C GLN A 279 6.38 15.28 -0.18
N THR A 280 5.72 15.56 0.96
CA THR A 280 5.81 16.87 1.62
C THR A 280 7.26 17.20 2.00
N ASN A 281 8.00 16.22 2.51
CA ASN A 281 9.40 16.40 2.88
C ASN A 281 10.33 16.54 1.66
N VAL A 282 10.03 15.89 0.53
CA VAL A 282 10.73 16.11 -0.75
C VAL A 282 10.55 17.55 -1.20
N GLU A 283 9.31 18.05 -1.25
CA GLU A 283 9.04 19.40 -1.75
C GLU A 283 9.57 20.48 -0.81
N ARG A 284 9.60 20.23 0.50
CA ARG A 284 10.20 21.14 1.49
C ARG A 284 11.72 21.25 1.38
N ASP A 285 12.40 20.23 0.86
CA ASP A 285 13.86 20.24 0.68
C ASP A 285 14.29 21.04 -0.56
N SER A 286 13.34 21.51 -1.36
CA SER A 286 13.62 22.38 -2.52
C SER A 286 14.05 23.78 -2.08
N GLN A 287 15.04 24.38 -2.76
CA GLN A 287 15.59 25.69 -2.42
C GLN A 287 14.55 26.83 -2.42
N ASP A 288 13.49 26.68 -3.21
CA ASP A 288 12.41 27.64 -3.36
C ASP A 288 11.14 27.26 -2.60
N ALA A 289 11.19 26.23 -1.74
CA ALA A 289 10.03 25.65 -1.07
C ALA A 289 9.15 26.68 -0.37
N ALA A 290 9.76 27.66 0.32
CA ALA A 290 9.08 28.69 1.10
C ALA A 290 8.67 29.93 0.28
N ARG A 291 9.02 30.00 -1.01
CA ARG A 291 8.63 31.15 -1.85
C ARG A 291 7.14 31.11 -2.16
N ASP A 292 6.59 32.29 -2.42
CA ASP A 292 5.21 32.42 -2.89
C ASP A 292 5.07 31.94 -4.34
N PRO A 293 3.93 31.31 -4.68
CA PRO A 293 3.67 30.86 -6.05
C PRO A 293 3.46 32.04 -7.00
N GLN A 294 3.90 31.85 -8.24
CA GLN A 294 3.53 32.70 -9.37
C GLN A 294 2.60 31.91 -10.32
N PRO A 295 1.47 32.47 -10.76
CA PRO A 295 0.94 33.83 -10.50
C PRO A 295 0.42 34.03 -9.06
N LYS A 296 0.42 35.30 -8.58
CA LYS A 296 0.00 35.69 -7.21
C LYS A 296 -1.41 35.26 -6.83
N ILE A 297 -2.30 35.00 -7.79
CA ILE A 297 -3.65 34.48 -7.52
C ILE A 297 -3.62 33.12 -6.79
N LEU A 298 -2.52 32.38 -6.86
CA LEU A 298 -2.33 31.11 -6.17
C LEU A 298 -1.76 31.27 -4.75
N SER A 299 -1.38 32.48 -4.32
CA SER A 299 -0.79 32.72 -3.00
C SER A 299 -1.68 32.30 -1.81
N PRO A 300 -3.03 32.34 -1.88
CA PRO A 300 -3.87 31.83 -0.78
C PRO A 300 -3.70 30.33 -0.51
N LEU A 301 -3.19 29.56 -1.49
CA LEU A 301 -2.90 28.13 -1.32
C LEU A 301 -1.61 27.87 -0.52
N GLY A 302 -0.87 28.95 -0.18
CA GLY A 302 0.34 28.92 0.61
C GLY A 302 1.62 28.81 -0.23
N PRO A 303 2.75 28.47 0.40
CA PRO A 303 4.06 28.45 -0.25
C PRO A 303 4.16 27.37 -1.33
N LEU A 304 5.12 27.53 -2.26
CA LEU A 304 5.32 26.67 -3.43
C LEU A 304 5.33 25.17 -3.12
N TYR A 305 5.94 24.73 -2.01
CA TYR A 305 5.95 23.31 -1.66
C TYR A 305 4.54 22.73 -1.48
N ARG A 306 3.59 23.50 -0.92
CA ARG A 306 2.20 23.06 -0.73
C ARG A 306 1.50 22.91 -2.07
N LEU A 307 1.73 23.85 -2.98
CA LEU A 307 1.19 23.79 -4.33
C LEU A 307 1.73 22.58 -5.10
N ARG A 308 3.02 22.25 -4.95
CA ARG A 308 3.62 21.05 -5.56
C ARG A 308 3.06 19.76 -4.96
N VAL A 309 2.86 19.71 -3.65
CA VAL A 309 2.18 18.57 -2.99
C VAL A 309 0.73 18.44 -3.48
N LEU A 310 -0.01 19.55 -3.60
CA LEU A 310 -1.36 19.55 -4.16
C LEU A 310 -1.36 19.05 -5.62
N GLY A 311 -0.42 19.52 -6.43
CA GLY A 311 -0.23 19.04 -7.81
C GLY A 311 0.09 17.56 -7.87
N PHE A 312 0.89 17.04 -6.93
CA PHE A 312 1.13 15.60 -6.79
C PHE A 312 -0.15 14.83 -6.47
N ILE A 313 -0.96 15.31 -5.50
CA ILE A 313 -2.24 14.70 -5.10
C ILE A 313 -3.23 14.68 -6.27
N VAL A 314 -3.44 15.83 -6.92
CA VAL A 314 -4.33 15.97 -8.08
C VAL A 314 -3.85 15.12 -9.24
N GLY A 315 -2.55 15.12 -9.53
CA GLY A 315 -1.95 14.26 -10.55
C GLY A 315 -2.14 12.77 -10.25
N GLY A 316 -2.04 12.36 -8.99
CA GLY A 316 -2.32 10.99 -8.57
C GLY A 316 -3.79 10.61 -8.74
N ALA A 317 -4.73 11.50 -8.40
CA ALA A 317 -6.15 11.28 -8.63
C ALA A 317 -6.47 11.17 -10.13
N ALA A 318 -5.92 12.05 -10.95
CA ALA A 318 -6.09 12.00 -12.40
C ALA A 318 -5.51 10.70 -13.00
N LEU A 319 -4.27 10.35 -12.65
CA LEU A 319 -3.64 9.10 -13.10
C LEU A 319 -4.40 7.86 -12.61
N GLY A 320 -4.94 7.91 -11.38
CA GLY A 320 -5.80 6.88 -10.83
C GLY A 320 -7.08 6.71 -11.66
N TYR A 321 -7.79 7.80 -11.97
CA TYR A 321 -8.96 7.78 -12.84
C TYR A 321 -8.62 7.22 -14.24
N LEU A 322 -7.51 7.68 -14.82
CA LEU A 322 -7.06 7.19 -16.13
C LEU A 322 -6.83 5.68 -16.11
N GLY A 323 -6.09 5.18 -15.12
CA GLY A 323 -5.74 3.76 -14.99
C GLY A 323 -6.94 2.86 -14.71
N PHE A 324 -7.79 3.24 -13.75
CA PHE A 324 -8.88 2.35 -13.29
C PHE A 324 -10.17 2.47 -14.10
N TRP A 325 -10.37 3.56 -14.84
CA TRP A 325 -11.61 3.83 -15.57
C TRP A 325 -11.40 4.15 -17.03
N LEU A 326 -10.70 5.24 -17.35
CA LEU A 326 -10.68 5.72 -18.74
C LEU A 326 -10.01 4.72 -19.68
N ILE A 327 -8.81 4.24 -19.33
CA ILE A 327 -8.07 3.27 -20.15
C ILE A 327 -8.88 1.98 -20.37
N PRO A 328 -9.34 1.26 -19.33
CA PRO A 328 -10.10 0.03 -19.55
C PRO A 328 -11.42 0.26 -20.30
N PHE A 329 -12.08 1.41 -20.09
CA PHE A 329 -13.28 1.79 -20.83
C PHE A 329 -12.99 1.98 -22.32
N VAL A 330 -11.99 2.79 -22.66
CA VAL A 330 -11.59 3.08 -24.04
C VAL A 330 -11.14 1.80 -24.75
N LEU A 331 -10.33 0.96 -24.10
CA LEU A 331 -9.91 -0.31 -24.68
C LEU A 331 -11.12 -1.25 -24.93
N THR A 332 -12.09 -1.29 -24.02
CA THR A 332 -13.32 -2.08 -24.19
C THR A 332 -14.18 -1.60 -25.35
N ALA A 333 -14.19 -0.28 -25.61
CA ALA A 333 -14.94 0.31 -26.70
C ALA A 333 -14.24 0.14 -28.06
N LEU A 334 -12.90 0.25 -28.10
CA LEU A 334 -12.14 0.33 -29.34
C LEU A 334 -11.58 -1.02 -29.83
N ILE A 335 -11.28 -1.96 -28.94
CA ILE A 335 -10.68 -3.23 -29.32
C ILE A 335 -11.76 -4.31 -29.42
N PRO A 336 -12.00 -4.90 -30.61
CA PRO A 336 -12.90 -6.02 -30.76
C PRO A 336 -12.32 -7.27 -30.09
N TYR A 337 -13.17 -8.02 -29.39
CA TYR A 337 -12.85 -9.33 -28.83
C TYR A 337 -14.14 -10.11 -28.60
N ASP A 338 -14.01 -11.43 -28.40
CA ASP A 338 -15.16 -12.30 -28.14
C ASP A 338 -15.70 -12.06 -26.72
N ARG A 339 -16.76 -11.25 -26.62
CA ARG A 339 -17.44 -10.94 -25.35
C ARG A 339 -18.24 -12.12 -24.78
N GLN A 340 -18.59 -13.10 -25.59
CA GLN A 340 -19.29 -14.30 -25.11
C GLN A 340 -18.31 -15.20 -24.35
N VAL A 341 -17.07 -15.32 -24.84
CA VAL A 341 -16.02 -16.13 -24.21
C VAL A 341 -15.32 -15.37 -23.09
N LEU A 342 -14.90 -14.12 -23.32
CA LEU A 342 -14.03 -13.37 -22.41
C LEU A 342 -14.79 -12.42 -21.45
N GLY A 343 -16.12 -12.36 -21.58
CA GLY A 343 -16.99 -11.47 -20.81
C GLY A 343 -16.92 -10.00 -21.27
N SER A 344 -17.92 -9.18 -20.93
CA SER A 344 -18.03 -7.80 -21.44
C SER A 344 -17.00 -6.79 -20.90
N SER A 345 -16.20 -7.20 -19.92
CA SER A 345 -15.35 -6.29 -19.13
C SER A 345 -13.89 -6.76 -19.09
N LEU A 346 -13.42 -7.43 -20.14
CA LEU A 346 -12.07 -7.99 -20.24
C LEU A 346 -10.96 -6.98 -19.91
N PHE A 347 -11.03 -5.76 -20.45
CA PHE A 347 -9.98 -4.77 -20.20
C PHE A 347 -10.04 -4.18 -18.78
N PHE A 348 -11.22 -4.10 -18.16
CA PHE A 348 -11.31 -3.81 -16.73
C PHE A 348 -10.62 -4.90 -15.91
N PHE A 349 -10.87 -6.18 -16.22
CA PHE A 349 -10.19 -7.30 -15.57
C PHE A 349 -8.66 -7.21 -15.71
N ILE A 350 -8.16 -7.05 -16.95
CA ILE A 350 -6.73 -7.01 -17.26
C ILE A 350 -6.06 -5.83 -16.55
N VAL A 351 -6.58 -4.61 -16.73
CA VAL A 351 -5.93 -3.39 -16.24
C VAL A 351 -5.95 -3.35 -14.71
N LEU A 352 -7.05 -3.74 -14.07
CA LEU A 352 -7.13 -3.75 -12.60
C LEU A 352 -6.16 -4.77 -12.00
N ILE A 353 -6.10 -5.99 -12.54
CA ILE A 353 -5.14 -6.99 -12.05
C ILE A 353 -3.71 -6.51 -12.32
N PHE A 354 -3.45 -5.94 -13.49
CA PHE A 354 -2.14 -5.41 -13.84
C PHE A 354 -1.69 -4.38 -12.80
N ILE A 355 -2.52 -3.37 -12.52
CA ILE A 355 -2.17 -2.31 -11.57
C ILE A 355 -1.98 -2.89 -10.17
N ASN A 356 -2.88 -3.75 -9.70
CA ASN A 356 -2.80 -4.35 -8.37
C ASN A 356 -1.50 -5.14 -8.20
N VAL A 357 -1.21 -6.07 -9.10
CA VAL A 357 -0.03 -6.95 -9.00
C VAL A 357 1.26 -6.15 -9.19
N HIS A 358 1.33 -5.29 -10.22
CA HIS A 358 2.54 -4.52 -10.52
C HIS A 358 2.90 -3.55 -9.40
N HIS A 359 1.90 -2.89 -8.80
CA HIS A 359 2.09 -2.00 -7.66
C HIS A 359 2.87 -2.65 -6.51
N TYR A 360 2.64 -3.94 -6.22
CA TYR A 360 3.38 -4.65 -5.17
C TYR A 360 4.87 -4.77 -5.48
N PHE A 361 5.23 -4.94 -6.76
CA PHE A 361 6.62 -4.95 -7.17
C PHE A 361 7.24 -3.56 -7.01
N LEU A 362 6.53 -2.48 -7.37
CA LEU A 362 7.01 -1.12 -7.20
C LEU A 362 7.31 -0.84 -5.71
N ASP A 363 6.34 -1.11 -4.84
CA ASP A 363 6.43 -0.85 -3.41
C ASP A 363 7.52 -1.66 -2.71
N ASN A 364 7.74 -2.90 -3.13
CA ASN A 364 8.81 -3.76 -2.61
C ASN A 364 10.22 -3.23 -2.91
N VAL A 365 10.34 -2.29 -3.86
CA VAL A 365 11.60 -1.62 -4.20
C VAL A 365 11.69 -0.27 -3.52
N MET A 366 10.66 0.56 -3.63
CA MET A 366 10.69 1.95 -3.14
C MET A 366 10.89 2.04 -1.64
N TRP A 367 10.15 1.27 -0.85
CA TRP A 367 10.09 1.41 0.61
C TRP A 367 11.17 0.63 1.36
N ARG A 368 12.20 0.15 0.64
CA ARG A 368 13.32 -0.57 1.26
C ARG A 368 14.18 0.37 2.09
N ARG A 369 14.67 -0.15 3.23
CA ARG A 369 15.62 0.54 4.12
C ARG A 369 16.87 1.05 3.39
N GLY A 370 17.34 0.34 2.37
CA GLY A 370 18.51 0.72 1.58
C GLY A 370 18.27 1.84 0.55
N ASN A 371 17.02 2.27 0.35
CA ASN A 371 16.72 3.35 -0.58
C ASN A 371 17.09 4.71 0.05
N PRO A 372 18.06 5.46 -0.51
CA PRO A 372 18.54 6.71 0.07
C PRO A 372 17.45 7.77 0.23
N GLU A 373 16.45 7.78 -0.67
CA GLU A 373 15.35 8.75 -0.60
C GLU A 373 14.42 8.49 0.59
N VAL A 374 14.19 7.22 0.96
CA VAL A 374 13.32 6.89 2.11
C VAL A 374 13.97 7.38 3.39
N SER A 375 15.25 7.10 3.60
CA SER A 375 15.99 7.57 4.77
C SER A 375 16.04 9.09 4.85
N ARG A 376 16.17 9.78 3.71
CA ARG A 376 16.24 11.25 3.64
C ARG A 376 14.90 11.93 3.91
N TYR A 377 13.81 11.42 3.35
CA TYR A 377 12.55 12.17 3.30
C TYR A 377 11.43 11.60 4.17
N LEU A 378 11.43 10.31 4.54
CA LEU A 378 10.33 9.77 5.34
C LEU A 378 10.44 10.13 6.82
N PHE A 379 11.66 10.15 7.37
CA PHE A 379 11.90 10.27 8.82
C PHE A 379 12.37 11.67 9.27
N ARG A 380 12.29 12.67 8.37
CA ARG A 380 12.61 14.08 8.67
C ARG A 380 11.43 14.81 9.30
#